data_AF-A0A2D0MZR8-F1
#
_entry.id   AF-A0A2D0MZR8-F1
#
_cell.length_a   1.000
_cell.length_b   1.000
_cell.length_c   1.000
_cell.angle_alpha   90.00
_cell.angle_beta   90.00
_cell.angle_gamma   90.00
#
_symmetry.space_group_name_H-M   'P 1'
#
loop_
_entity.id
_entity.type
_entity.pdbx_description
1 polymer ?
#
loop_
_entity_poly.entity_id
_entity_poly.type
_entity_poly.pdbx_seq_one_letter_code
_entity_poly.pdbx_strand_id
1 'polypeptide(L)'
;MSKKHRGRFQAQGGGIEKSESWSQDEPLSKVDGLNLLDKLWNSLSKKERSSREKQYRDAKRYIENVDGGIDAVKKKSFRNRNTKDVRIDIEVLGGRAFLVLLIAFLLYYMIF
;
A
#
# COMPACT_ATOMS: atom_id res chain seq x y z
N MET A 1 -21.84 0.99 -5.08
CA MET A 1 -21.24 -0.36 -5.17
C MET A 1 -19.74 -0.25 -4.93
N SER A 2 -19.09 -1.21 -4.26
CA SER A 2 -17.62 -1.18 -4.14
C SER A 2 -17.00 -1.45 -5.50
N LYS A 3 -16.02 -0.63 -5.91
CA LYS A 3 -15.36 -0.82 -7.20
C LYS A 3 -14.53 -2.11 -7.22
N LYS A 4 -14.17 -2.56 -8.42
CA LYS A 4 -13.53 -3.87 -8.67
C LYS A 4 -12.19 -3.99 -7.95
N HIS A 5 -11.34 -2.96 -8.02
CA HIS A 5 -10.00 -2.93 -7.44
C HIS A 5 -10.03 -2.17 -6.12
N ARG A 6 -9.82 -2.88 -5.02
CA ARG A 6 -9.96 -2.29 -3.68
C ARG A 6 -9.06 -2.92 -2.64
N GLY A 7 -8.75 -2.16 -1.61
CA GLY A 7 -7.91 -2.58 -0.51
C GLY A 7 -7.59 -1.45 0.44
N ARG A 8 -6.65 -1.69 1.35
CA ARG A 8 -6.17 -0.69 2.30
C ARG A 8 -4.77 -0.95 2.82
N PHE A 9 -4.15 0.11 3.28
CA PHE A 9 -2.98 0.09 4.16
C PHE A 9 -3.45 0.38 5.58
N GLN A 10 -2.87 -0.29 6.58
CA GLN A 10 -3.19 -0.04 7.98
C GLN A 10 -1.93 0.10 8.84
N ALA A 11 -1.97 1.02 9.80
CA ALA A 11 -1.04 1.07 10.92
C ALA A 11 -1.81 0.69 12.18
N GLN A 12 -1.43 -0.43 12.80
CA GLN A 12 -2.13 -0.99 13.97
C GLN A 12 -1.19 -1.20 15.15
N GLY A 13 -1.75 -1.22 16.35
CA GLY A 13 -1.07 -1.51 17.61
C GLY A 13 -0.52 -0.27 18.33
N GLY A 14 -0.05 -0.44 19.57
CA GLY A 14 0.45 0.69 20.37
C GLY A 14 -0.59 1.77 20.62
N GLY A 15 -1.87 1.38 20.70
CA GLY A 15 -3.00 2.28 20.95
C GLY A 15 -3.59 2.98 19.73
N ILE A 16 -3.14 2.67 18.51
CA ILE A 16 -3.70 3.23 17.28
C ILE A 16 -4.21 2.18 16.29
N GLU A 17 -5.19 2.59 15.52
CA GLU A 17 -5.59 1.96 14.26
C GLU A 17 -5.91 3.08 13.26
N LYS A 18 -5.07 3.23 12.24
CA LYS A 18 -5.23 4.22 11.16
C LYS A 18 -5.12 3.51 9.83
N SER A 19 -5.84 3.97 8.81
CA SER A 19 -5.85 3.32 7.51
C SER A 19 -6.01 4.30 6.35
N GLU A 20 -5.40 3.96 5.22
CA GLU A 20 -5.67 4.60 3.93
C GLU A 20 -6.19 3.53 2.96
N SER A 21 -7.39 3.73 2.44
CA SER A 21 -8.07 2.76 1.57
C SER A 21 -8.13 3.24 0.12
N TRP A 22 -8.21 2.30 -0.82
CA TRP A 22 -8.54 2.58 -2.21
C TRP A 22 -9.74 1.73 -2.68
N SER A 23 -10.48 2.27 -3.63
CA SER A 23 -11.57 1.60 -4.34
C SER A 23 -11.76 2.27 -5.70
N GLN A 24 -11.33 1.59 -6.77
CA GLN A 24 -11.28 2.12 -8.13
C GLN A 24 -11.56 1.05 -9.19
N ASP A 25 -11.85 1.48 -10.41
CA ASP A 25 -12.21 0.59 -11.53
C ASP A 25 -10.96 -0.01 -12.19
N GLU A 26 -9.85 0.74 -12.19
CA GLU A 26 -8.55 0.29 -12.68
C GLU A 26 -7.68 -0.26 -11.54
N PRO A 27 -6.75 -1.19 -11.81
CA PRO A 27 -5.78 -1.64 -10.82
C PRO A 27 -4.99 -0.49 -10.19
N LEU A 28 -4.71 -0.58 -8.89
CA LEU A 28 -3.85 0.39 -8.23
C LEU A 28 -2.43 0.30 -8.80
N SER A 29 -1.84 1.43 -9.19
CA SER A 29 -0.46 1.44 -9.68
C SER A 29 0.55 1.29 -8.53
N LYS A 30 1.81 0.95 -8.82
CA LYS A 30 2.88 0.96 -7.81
C LYS A 30 3.05 2.35 -7.19
N VAL A 31 3.08 3.38 -8.03
CA VAL A 31 3.28 4.78 -7.60
C VAL A 31 2.15 5.22 -6.67
N ASP A 32 0.89 4.97 -7.05
CA ASP A 32 -0.26 5.32 -6.21
C ASP A 32 -0.28 4.52 -4.91
N GLY A 33 0.11 3.24 -4.97
CA GLY A 33 0.28 2.41 -3.78
C GLY A 33 1.31 2.97 -2.80
N LEU A 34 2.47 3.42 -3.29
CA LEU A 34 3.49 4.07 -2.47
C LEU A 34 3.00 5.41 -1.91
N ASN A 35 2.29 6.22 -2.72
CA ASN A 35 1.72 7.49 -2.27
C ASN A 35 0.68 7.31 -1.15
N LEU A 36 -0.18 6.29 -1.25
CA LEU A 36 -1.16 5.97 -0.21
C LEU A 36 -0.48 5.47 1.07
N LEU A 37 0.57 4.64 0.95
CA LEU A 37 1.38 4.21 2.09
C LEU A 37 2.08 5.41 2.75
N ASP A 38 2.55 6.38 1.97
CA ASP A 38 3.19 7.61 2.46
C ASP A 38 2.18 8.54 3.13
N LYS A 39 0.96 8.63 2.60
CA LYS A 39 -0.13 9.34 3.25
C LYS A 39 -0.46 8.74 4.62
N LEU A 40 -0.57 7.40 4.70
CA LEU A 40 -0.77 6.71 5.97
C LEU A 40 0.39 7.03 6.94
N TRP A 41 1.64 6.88 6.49
CA TRP A 41 2.83 7.17 7.29
C TRP A 41 2.85 8.62 7.80
N ASN A 42 2.48 9.56 6.94
CA ASN A 42 2.46 10.98 7.27
C ASN A 42 1.35 11.35 8.25
N SER A 43 0.26 10.57 8.33
CA SER A 43 -0.79 10.73 9.35
C SER A 43 -0.36 10.31 10.77
N LEU A 44 0.78 9.62 10.90
CA LEU A 44 1.28 9.13 12.19
C LEU A 44 2.07 10.21 12.94
N SER A 45 1.94 10.22 14.27
CA SER A 45 2.79 11.06 15.12
C SER A 45 4.25 10.60 15.08
N LYS A 46 5.20 11.46 15.51
CA LYS A 46 6.63 11.11 15.55
C LYS A 46 6.90 9.82 16.35
N LYS A 47 6.21 9.64 17.48
CA LYS A 47 6.33 8.44 18.33
C LYS A 47 5.77 7.19 17.62
N GLU A 48 4.59 7.31 16.98
CA GLU A 48 4.00 6.22 16.20
C GLU A 48 4.89 5.78 15.04
N ARG A 49 5.49 6.75 14.32
CA ARG A 49 6.45 6.51 13.23
C ARG A 49 7.67 5.75 13.73
N SER A 50 8.30 6.24 14.80
CA SER A 50 9.49 5.60 15.37
C SER A 50 9.27 4.11 15.68
N SER A 51 8.09 3.74 16.21
CA SER A 51 7.76 2.34 16.49
C SER A 51 7.51 1.45 15.25
N ARG A 52 7.42 2.04 14.04
CA ARG A 52 7.03 1.38 12.77
C ARG A 52 8.00 1.60 11.62
N GLU A 53 9.12 2.30 11.83
CA GLU A 53 10.00 2.74 10.75
C GLU A 53 10.50 1.59 9.88
N LYS A 54 10.95 0.49 10.52
CA LYS A 54 11.36 -0.71 9.79
C LYS A 54 10.19 -1.32 9.00
N GLN A 55 9.01 -1.39 9.61
CA GLN A 55 7.81 -2.00 9.00
C GLN A 55 7.35 -1.20 7.78
N TYR A 56 7.42 0.13 7.85
CA TYR A 56 7.11 1.02 6.75
C TYR A 56 8.07 0.84 5.59
N ARG A 57 9.39 0.79 5.87
CA ARG A 57 10.41 0.52 4.84
C ARG A 57 10.25 -0.87 4.20
N ASP A 58 9.96 -1.89 5.00
CA ASP A 58 9.73 -3.24 4.49
C ASP A 58 8.45 -3.31 3.63
N ALA A 59 7.41 -2.54 3.99
CA ALA A 59 6.18 -2.40 3.20
C ALA A 59 6.43 -1.68 1.86
N LYS A 60 7.22 -0.60 1.85
CA LYS A 60 7.66 0.07 0.61
C LYS A 60 8.36 -0.89 -0.32
N ARG A 61 9.40 -1.57 0.19
CA ARG A 61 10.18 -2.55 -0.57
C ARG A 61 9.30 -3.67 -1.12
N TYR A 62 8.31 -4.10 -0.36
CA TYR A 62 7.36 -5.11 -0.82
C TYR A 62 6.60 -4.65 -2.06
N ILE A 63 6.07 -3.42 -2.07
CA ILE A 63 5.36 -2.85 -3.22
C ILE A 63 6.30 -2.68 -4.43
N GLU A 64 7.50 -2.16 -4.20
CA GLU A 64 8.51 -1.94 -5.23
C GLU A 64 8.88 -3.25 -5.96
N ASN A 65 9.02 -4.35 -5.21
CA ASN A 65 9.39 -5.67 -5.72
C ASN A 65 8.22 -6.48 -6.30
N VAL A 66 7.00 -5.93 -6.39
CA VAL A 66 5.90 -6.63 -7.04
C VAL A 66 6.07 -6.64 -8.55
N ASP A 67 6.31 -7.78 -9.18
CA ASP A 67 6.33 -7.88 -10.64
C ASP A 67 5.00 -8.41 -11.17
N GLY A 68 4.42 -7.75 -12.18
CA GLY A 68 3.14 -8.15 -12.78
C GLY A 68 1.90 -7.91 -11.89
N GLY A 69 2.05 -7.22 -10.76
CA GLY A 69 0.96 -6.92 -9.83
C GLY A 69 0.63 -8.06 -8.87
N ILE A 70 -0.34 -7.81 -7.99
CA ILE A 70 -0.86 -8.79 -7.03
C ILE A 70 -2.37 -8.91 -7.20
N ASP A 71 -2.86 -10.15 -7.27
CA ASP A 71 -4.29 -10.48 -7.23
C ASP A 71 -4.85 -10.50 -5.80
N ALA A 72 -6.10 -10.09 -5.66
CA ALA A 72 -6.89 -10.29 -4.46
C ALA A 72 -7.29 -11.78 -4.29
N VAL A 73 -7.47 -12.29 -3.08
CA VAL A 73 -7.26 -11.62 -1.78
C VAL A 73 -5.83 -11.82 -1.32
N LYS A 74 -5.16 -10.74 -0.93
CA LYS A 74 -3.83 -10.80 -0.33
C LYS A 74 -3.76 -9.95 0.92
N LYS A 75 -3.24 -10.52 2.01
CA LYS A 75 -2.95 -9.80 3.25
C LYS A 75 -1.47 -10.02 3.61
N LYS A 76 -0.74 -8.93 3.81
CA LYS A 76 0.67 -8.97 4.22
C LYS A 76 0.88 -8.05 5.41
N SER A 77 1.32 -8.65 6.52
CA SER A 77 1.64 -7.95 7.75
C SER A 77 3.15 -7.79 7.93
N PHE A 78 3.58 -6.57 8.23
CA PHE A 78 4.93 -6.22 8.64
C PHE A 78 4.88 -5.88 10.12
N ARG A 79 5.17 -6.86 10.98
CA ARG A 79 5.12 -6.72 12.44
C ARG A 79 6.45 -6.22 13.01
N ASN A 80 6.38 -5.38 14.04
CA ASN A 80 7.53 -5.06 14.87
C ASN A 80 7.76 -6.18 15.89
N ARG A 81 8.85 -6.94 15.73
CA ARG A 81 9.19 -8.10 16.55
C ARG A 81 9.48 -7.75 18.02
N ASN A 82 9.77 -6.48 18.32
CA ASN A 82 10.04 -6.02 19.68
C ASN A 82 8.76 -5.61 20.42
N THR A 83 7.60 -5.74 19.79
CA THR A 83 6.30 -5.37 20.35
C THR A 83 5.29 -6.50 20.09
N LYS A 84 4.19 -6.53 20.86
CA LYS A 84 3.17 -7.56 20.69
C LYS A 84 2.28 -7.34 19.46
N ASP A 85 2.00 -6.09 19.12
CA ASP A 85 0.89 -5.72 18.23
C ASP A 85 1.23 -4.68 17.15
N VAL A 86 2.31 -3.91 17.30
CA VAL A 86 2.67 -2.81 16.38
C VAL A 86 3.05 -3.36 15.01
N ARG A 87 2.34 -2.90 13.98
CA ARG A 87 2.53 -3.36 12.60
C ARG A 87 2.06 -2.35 11.56
N ILE A 88 2.49 -2.60 10.32
CA ILE A 88 1.87 -2.07 9.10
C ILE A 88 1.34 -3.25 8.29
N ASP A 89 0.10 -3.14 7.81
CA ASP A 89 -0.57 -4.15 7.01
C ASP A 89 -0.90 -3.62 5.62
N ILE A 90 -0.75 -4.47 4.60
CA ILE A 90 -1.20 -4.26 3.23
C ILE A 90 -2.28 -5.29 2.94
N GLU A 91 -3.48 -4.83 2.56
CA GLU A 91 -4.60 -5.69 2.20
C GLU A 91 -5.11 -5.36 0.80
N VAL A 92 -4.97 -6.30 -0.14
CA VAL A 92 -5.64 -6.28 -1.44
C VAL A 92 -6.91 -7.12 -1.32
N LEU A 93 -8.07 -6.45 -1.31
CA LEU A 93 -9.37 -7.05 -0.97
C LEU A 93 -10.20 -7.44 -2.20
N GLY A 94 -9.95 -6.80 -3.34
CA GLY A 94 -10.62 -7.13 -4.61
C GLY A 94 -9.80 -6.66 -5.81
N GLY A 95 -9.90 -7.40 -6.92
CA GLY A 95 -9.21 -7.09 -8.17
C GLY A 95 -7.71 -7.33 -8.08
N ARG A 96 -6.94 -6.35 -8.57
CA ARG A 96 -5.47 -6.33 -8.67
C ARG A 96 -4.88 -5.01 -8.20
N ALA A 97 -3.65 -5.05 -7.70
CA ALA A 97 -2.89 -3.88 -7.24
C ALA A 97 -1.40 -3.97 -7.62
N PHE A 98 -0.72 -2.83 -7.54
CA PHE A 98 0.71 -2.62 -7.74
C PHE A 98 1.21 -2.95 -9.15
N LEU A 99 0.44 -2.56 -10.19
CA LEU A 99 0.90 -2.64 -11.58
C LEU A 99 1.79 -1.44 -11.93
N VAL A 100 2.73 -1.66 -12.85
CA VAL A 100 3.43 -0.58 -13.55
C VAL A 100 2.53 -0.12 -14.68
N LEU A 101 2.01 1.11 -14.60
CA LEU A 101 1.21 1.69 -15.67
C LEU A 101 2.15 2.40 -16.64
N LEU A 102 2.35 1.84 -17.84
CA LEU A 102 3.14 2.43 -18.92
C LEU A 102 2.32 3.50 -19.69
N ILE A 103 1.68 4.43 -18.98
CA ILE A 103 0.80 5.41 -19.63
C ILE A 103 1.62 6.43 -20.43
N ALA A 104 2.80 6.83 -19.94
CA ALA A 104 3.63 7.83 -20.60
C ALA A 104 4.17 7.35 -21.97
N PHE A 105 4.47 6.06 -22.12
CA PHE A 105 5.00 5.51 -23.36
C PHE A 105 3.90 5.39 -24.43
N LEU A 106 2.69 4.95 -24.04
CA LEU A 106 1.56 4.83 -24.96
C LEU A 106 1.08 6.18 -25.47
N LEU A 107 1.05 7.22 -24.63
CA LEU A 107 0.65 8.56 -25.06
C LEU A 107 1.67 9.20 -26.01
N TYR A 108 2.97 8.91 -25.86
CA TYR A 108 4.00 9.38 -26.78
C TYR A 108 3.81 8.82 -28.21
N TYR A 109 3.56 7.51 -28.36
CA TYR A 109 3.34 6.88 -29.68
C TYR A 109 1.94 7.09 -30.28
N MET A 110 1.00 7.65 -29.52
CA MET A 110 -0.31 8.04 -30.07
C MET A 110 -0.33 9.47 -30.58
N ILE A 111 0.66 10.29 -30.20
CA ILE A 111 0.75 11.71 -30.55
C ILE A 111 1.86 11.96 -31.60
N PHE A 112 2.77 11.00 -31.78
CA PHE A 112 3.82 10.99 -32.80
C PHE A 112 3.74 9.71 -33.64
#